data_AF-A0A8I3ATX5-F1
#
_entry.id   AF-A0A8I3ATX5-F1
#
_cell.length_a   1.000
_cell.length_b   1.000
_cell.length_c   1.000
_cell.angle_alpha   90.00
_cell.angle_beta   90.00
_cell.angle_gamma   90.00
#
_symmetry.space_group_name_H-M   'P 1'
#
loop_
_entity.id
_entity.type
_entity.pdbx_description
1 polymer ?
#
loop_
_entity_poly.entity_id
_entity_poly.type
_entity_poly.pdbx_seq_one_letter_code
_entity_poly.pdbx_strand_id
1 'polypeptide(L)' 'MADQHEIDLDNVIDRLLEVRGSRPGKQVQLLESEIRYLCTKAREIFISQPILLELEAPIKILKPAEKKQKKFFPMNAL' A
#
# COMPACT_ATOMS: atom_id res chain seq x y z
N MET A 1 16.04 -19.93 6.38
CA MET A 1 15.15 -18.77 6.60
C MET A 1 13.88 -19.05 5.80
N ALA A 2 12.89 -19.69 6.41
CA ALA A 2 11.71 -20.15 5.70
C ALA A 2 10.48 -20.00 6.60
N ASP A 3 9.83 -18.85 6.51
CA ASP A 3 8.38 -18.78 6.62
C ASP A 3 7.86 -18.60 5.19
N GLN A 4 7.85 -19.69 4.42
CA GLN A 4 7.04 -19.76 3.20
C GLN A 4 5.60 -20.08 3.63
N HIS A 5 4.97 -19.13 4.32
CA HIS A 5 3.52 -19.09 4.35
C HIS A 5 3.09 -18.54 3.00
N GLU A 6 2.37 -19.35 2.22
CA GLU A 6 1.73 -18.90 1.00
C GLU A 6 0.67 -17.87 1.39
N ILE A 7 1.00 -16.60 1.24
CA ILE A 7 0.07 -15.50 1.50
C ILE A 7 -0.74 -15.28 0.24
N ASP A 8 -2.05 -15.31 0.39
CA ASP A 8 -3.00 -14.97 -0.66
C ASP A 8 -2.95 -13.45 -0.93
N LEU A 9 -2.12 -13.07 -1.90
CA LEU A 9 -1.90 -11.69 -2.30
C LEU A 9 -3.14 -11.05 -2.92
N ASP A 10 -3.96 -11.83 -3.63
CA ASP A 10 -5.17 -11.33 -4.26
C ASP A 10 -6.18 -10.94 -3.17
N ASN A 11 -6.35 -11.77 -2.14
CA ASN A 11 -7.19 -11.42 -0.99
C ASN A 11 -6.69 -10.16 -0.23
N VAL A 12 -5.38 -9.98 -0.09
CA VAL A 12 -4.79 -8.76 0.50
C VAL A 12 -5.11 -7.53 -0.36
N ILE A 13 -4.98 -7.64 -1.67
CA ILE A 13 -5.27 -6.55 -2.61
C ILE A 13 -6.76 -6.19 -2.57
N ASP A 14 -7.65 -7.17 -2.58
CA ASP A 14 -9.10 -6.95 -2.52
C ASP A 14 -9.49 -6.18 -1.25
N ARG A 15 -9.03 -6.61 -0.07
CA ARG A 15 -9.26 -5.89 1.20
C ARG A 15 -8.73 -4.45 1.18
N LEU A 16 -7.57 -4.21 0.55
CA LEU A 16 -7.01 -2.86 0.40
C LEU A 16 -7.85 -1.99 -0.55
N LEU A 17 -8.52 -2.59 -1.53
CA LEU A 17 -9.36 -1.89 -2.50
C LEU A 17 -10.81 -1.68 -2.02
N GLU A 18 -11.31 -2.48 -1.08
CA GLU A 18 -12.65 -2.37 -0.48
C GLU A 18 -12.93 -1.01 0.17
N VAL A 19 -11.90 -0.27 0.58
CA VAL A 19 -12.07 1.09 1.14
C VAL A 19 -12.27 2.17 0.07
N ARG A 20 -12.18 1.81 -1.22
CA ARG A 20 -12.54 2.72 -2.32
C ARG A 20 -14.01 3.11 -2.20
N GLY A 21 -14.29 4.40 -2.14
CA GLY A 21 -15.65 4.93 -1.96
C GLY A 21 -16.14 4.94 -0.50
N SER A 22 -15.40 4.34 0.44
CA SER A 22 -15.67 4.49 1.87
C SER A 22 -15.28 5.90 2.35
N ARG A 23 -15.78 6.28 3.55
CA ARG A 23 -15.35 7.52 4.20
C ARG A 23 -13.82 7.55 4.33
N PRO A 24 -13.14 8.64 3.91
CA PRO A 24 -11.70 8.78 4.06
C PRO A 24 -11.27 8.54 5.51
N GLY A 25 -10.25 7.71 5.71
CA GLY A 25 -9.74 7.33 7.03
C GLY A 25 -10.21 5.96 7.54
N LYS A 26 -11.06 5.24 6.79
CA LYS A 26 -11.35 3.81 7.07
C LYS A 26 -10.05 3.01 7.01
N GLN A 27 -9.74 2.30 8.10
CA GLN A 27 -8.57 1.44 8.18
C GLN A 27 -8.87 0.06 7.58
N VAL A 28 -7.86 -0.53 6.96
CA VAL A 28 -7.87 -1.94 6.51
C VAL A 28 -7.07 -2.74 7.53
N GLN A 29 -7.65 -3.84 8.01
CA GLN A 29 -6.98 -4.73 8.95
C GLN A 29 -6.21 -5.79 8.18
N LEU A 30 -4.88 -5.75 8.30
CA LEU A 30 -3.97 -6.78 7.79
C LEU A 30 -3.28 -7.44 8.98
N LEU A 31 -2.96 -8.73 8.84
CA LEU A 31 -2.19 -9.48 9.83
C LEU A 31 -0.72 -9.05 9.78
N GLU A 32 -0.03 -9.16 10.91
CA GLU A 32 1.40 -8.82 10.98
C GLU A 32 2.23 -9.67 10.01
N SER A 33 1.88 -10.95 9.85
CA SER A 33 2.53 -11.86 8.90
C SER A 33 2.40 -11.37 7.45
N GLU A 34 1.22 -10.87 7.07
CA GLU A 34 0.96 -10.32 5.73
C GLU A 34 1.82 -9.08 5.47
N ILE A 35 1.86 -8.15 6.44
CA ILE A 35 2.67 -6.93 6.36
C ILE A 35 4.16 -7.29 6.25
N ARG A 36 4.65 -8.19 7.09
CA ARG A 36 6.05 -8.63 7.11
C ARG A 36 6.47 -9.29 5.81
N TYR A 37 5.59 -10.12 5.25
CA TYR A 37 5.81 -10.77 3.95
C TYR A 37 5.90 -9.74 2.82
N LEU A 38 4.95 -8.80 2.74
CA LEU A 38 4.97 -7.75 1.73
C LEU A 38 6.27 -6.94 1.78
N CYS A 39 6.70 -6.52 2.98
CA CYS A 39 7.94 -5.77 3.14
C CYS A 39 9.18 -6.60 2.75
N THR A 40 9.23 -7.87 3.15
CA THR A 40 10.36 -8.76 2.83
C THR A 40 10.45 -9.00 1.33
N LYS A 41 9.33 -9.35 0.68
CA LYS A 41 9.27 -9.62 -0.75
C LYS A 41 9.50 -8.37 -1.60
N ALA A 42 8.92 -7.23 -1.23
CA ALA A 42 9.18 -5.97 -1.91
C ALA A 42 10.67 -5.59 -1.83
N ARG A 43 11.31 -5.78 -0.68
CA ARG A 43 12.75 -5.55 -0.51
C ARG A 43 13.59 -6.46 -1.42
N GLU A 44 13.26 -7.75 -1.49
CA GLU A 44 13.94 -8.69 -2.40
C GLU A 44 13.83 -8.24 -3.86
N ILE A 45 12.63 -7.85 -4.30
CA ILE A 45 12.37 -7.36 -5.66
C ILE A 45 13.18 -6.08 -5.93
N PHE A 46 13.14 -5.09 -5.04
CA PHE A 46 13.87 -3.83 -5.23
C PHE A 46 15.39 -4.02 -5.26
N ILE A 47 15.94 -5.00 -4.53
CA ILE A 47 17.38 -5.31 -4.58
C ILE A 47 17.75 -6.05 -5.88
N SER A 48 16.85 -6.87 -6.40
CA SER A 48 17.07 -7.57 -7.68
C SER A 48 17.01 -6.64 -8.89
N GLN A 49 16.32 -5.50 -8.76
CA GLN A 49 16.22 -4.48 -9.80
C GLN A 49 17.41 -3.49 -9.72
N PRO A 50 17.90 -2.97 -10.85
CA PRO A 50 18.90 -1.92 -10.84
C PRO A 50 18.35 -0.63 -10.21
N ILE A 51 19.21 0.11 -9.49
CA ILE A 51 18.82 1.38 -8.86
C ILE A 51 18.38 2.44 -9.90
N LEU A 52 18.94 2.37 -11.10
CA LEU A 52 18.52 3.14 -12.26
C LEU A 52 17.61 2.24 -13.13
N LEU A 53 16.30 2.48 -13.05
CA LEU A 53 15.32 1.74 -13.83
C LEU A 53 15.31 2.23 -15.28
N GLU A 54 15.53 1.30 -16.21
CA GLU A 54 15.29 1.52 -17.63
C GLU A 54 13.85 1.09 -17.95
N LEU A 55 13.04 2.04 -18.45
CA LEU A 55 11.59 1.88 -18.60
C LEU A 55 11.17 2.18 -20.05
N GLU A 56 10.37 1.30 -20.64
CA GLU A 56 9.81 1.47 -21.98
C GLU A 56 8.38 2.02 -21.94
N ALA A 57 8.01 2.85 -22.92
CA ALA A 57 6.67 3.43 -23.00
C ALA A 57 5.62 2.40 -23.49
N PRO A 58 4.34 2.52 -23.09
CA PRO A 58 3.72 3.59 -22.31
C PRO A 58 3.64 3.29 -20.79
N ILE A 59 4.04 4.26 -19.95
CA ILE A 59 3.97 4.17 -18.48
C ILE A 59 3.31 5.42 -17.89
N LYS A 60 2.58 5.27 -16.78
CA LYS A 60 1.98 6.38 -16.02
C LYS A 60 2.88 6.75 -14.84
N ILE A 61 3.48 7.94 -14.88
CA ILE A 61 4.24 8.51 -13.76
C ILE A 61 3.28 9.25 -12.83
N LEU A 62 3.23 8.85 -11.56
CA LEU A 62 2.41 9.49 -10.52
C LEU A 62 3.27 10.38 -9.61
N LYS A 63 2.69 11.47 -9.10
CA LYS A 63 3.33 12.37 -8.13
C LYS A 63 3.25 11.79 -6.70
N PRO A 64 4.07 12.28 -5.74
CA PRO A 64 4.02 11.83 -4.35
C PRO A 64 2.62 11.88 -3.75
N ALA A 65 2.22 10.80 -3.09
CA ALA A 65 0.93 10.70 -2.41
C ALA A 65 1.03 11.31 -1.01
N GLU A 66 0.35 12.42 -0.77
CA GLU A 66 0.15 12.96 0.58
C GLU A 66 -1.02 12.24 1.26
N LYS A 67 -0.82 11.80 2.51
CA LYS A 67 -1.91 11.25 3.32
C LYS A 67 -2.94 12.36 3.57
N LYS A 68 -4.06 12.33 2.85
CA LYS A 68 -5.20 13.24 3.04
C LYS A 68 -5.95 12.90 4.33
N GLN A 69 -5.40 13.23 5.48
CA GLN A 69 -6.19 13.39 6.69
C GLN A 69 -7.01 14.68 6.55
N LYS A 70 -8.29 14.56 6.18
CA LYS A 70 -9.23 15.68 6.27
C LYS A 70 -9.26 16.13 7.74
N LYS A 71 -8.61 17.26 8.06
CA LYS A 71 -8.83 17.96 9.33
C LYS A 71 -10.30 18.38 9.37
N PHE A 72 -11.14 17.59 10.02
CA PHE A 72 -12.47 18.02 10.42
C PHE A 72 -12.25 18.98 11.60
N PHE A 73 -12.02 20.27 11.31
CA PHE A 73 -12.16 21.31 12.32
C PHE A 73 -13.66 21.46 12.57
N PRO A 74 -14.19 21.11 13.76
CA PRO A 74 -15.55 21.49 14.10
C PRO A 74 -15.60 23.02 14.16
N MET A 75 -16.26 23.64 13.18
CA MET A 75 -16.74 25.02 13.24
C MET A 75 -17.88 25.07 14.25
N ASN A 76 -17.55 25.05 15.54
CA ASN A 76 -18.42 25.58 16.60
C ASN A 76 -17.56 26.51 17.45
N ALA A 77 -17.33 27.71 16.92
CA ALA A 77 -17.06 28.88 17.73
C ALA A 77 -18.42 29.51 18.06
N LEU A 78 -18.93 29.16 19.24
CA LEU A 78 -19.89 29.96 20.00
C LEU A 78 -19.13 30.47 21.23
#